data_AF-W7UH10-F1
#
_entry.id   AF-W7UH10-F1
#
_cell.length_a   1.000
_cell.length_b   1.000
_cell.length_c   1.000
_cell.angle_alpha   90.00
_cell.angle_beta   90.00
_cell.angle_gamma   90.00
#
_symmetry.space_group_name_H-M   'P 1'
#
loop_
_entity.id
_entity.type
_entity.pdbx_description
1 polymer ?
#
loop_
_entity_poly.entity_id
_entity_poly.type
_entity_poly.pdbx_seq_one_letter_code
_entity_poly.pdbx_strand_id
1 'polypeptide(L)'
;MGFLDSLKGKLLNKESRGQDMLTDDEKELREYEEYYRPQSGVADGTYAEFVVSDVFTISGRGTVVVGTVTGGVFNVGDRVIIDRGHSGTVETEIVGIEQFLKVCNSVSEGANAGFMLKDVERKQISRNDIIKKQV
;
A
#
# COMPACT_ATOMS: atom_id res chain seq x y z
N MET A 1 22.77 -33.12 -30.35
CA MET A 1 21.78 -32.70 -29.34
C MET A 1 22.25 -33.25 -27.99
N GLY A 2 23.13 -32.64 -27.21
CA GLY A 2 23.44 -31.23 -27.01
C GLY A 2 23.37 -31.04 -25.50
N PHE A 3 24.46 -31.30 -24.77
CA PHE A 3 24.54 -31.12 -23.30
C PHE A 3 24.03 -29.73 -22.86
N LEU A 4 24.23 -28.73 -23.74
CA LEU A 4 23.72 -27.37 -23.61
C LEU A 4 22.19 -27.25 -23.75
N ASP A 5 21.51 -28.12 -24.51
CA ASP A 5 20.05 -28.17 -24.60
C ASP A 5 19.45 -28.82 -23.34
N SER A 6 20.14 -29.81 -22.76
CA SER A 6 19.76 -30.38 -21.46
C SER A 6 19.97 -29.39 -20.31
N LEU A 7 21.04 -28.61 -20.36
CA LEU A 7 21.30 -27.50 -19.42
C LEU A 7 20.30 -26.36 -19.61
N LYS A 8 19.97 -25.98 -20.84
CA LYS A 8 18.90 -25.02 -21.12
C LYS A 8 17.57 -25.54 -20.59
N GLY A 9 17.24 -26.81 -20.80
CA GLY A 9 16.05 -27.43 -20.20
C GLY A 9 16.03 -27.33 -18.68
N LYS A 10 17.16 -27.60 -17.99
CA LYS A 10 17.25 -27.47 -16.52
C LYS A 10 17.27 -26.02 -16.02
N LEU A 11 17.77 -25.07 -16.81
CA LEU A 11 17.86 -23.64 -16.47
C LEU A 11 16.57 -22.88 -16.82
N LEU A 12 15.87 -23.29 -17.88
CA LEU A 12 14.58 -22.73 -18.33
C LEU A 12 13.38 -23.42 -17.68
N ASN A 13 13.52 -24.65 -17.17
CA ASN A 13 12.55 -25.24 -16.24
C ASN A 13 12.74 -24.63 -14.83
N LYS A 14 12.67 -23.30 -14.79
CA LYS A 14 12.29 -22.54 -13.61
C LYS A 14 10.77 -22.62 -13.56
N GLU A 15 10.22 -23.82 -13.32
CA GLU A 15 8.92 -23.87 -12.66
C GLU A 15 9.07 -23.05 -11.39
N SER A 16 8.41 -21.89 -11.39
CA SER A 16 8.00 -21.14 -10.20
C SER A 16 8.84 -21.39 -8.94
N ARG A 17 10.10 -20.94 -8.92
CA ARG A 17 10.82 -20.67 -7.65
C ARG A 17 10.24 -19.41 -7.01
N GLY A 18 8.95 -19.49 -6.70
CA GLY A 18 8.12 -18.36 -6.31
C GLY A 18 6.68 -18.80 -6.14
N GLN A 19 6.44 -19.80 -5.29
CA GLN A 19 5.21 -19.92 -4.52
C GLN A 19 5.45 -20.93 -3.39
N ASP A 20 5.41 -20.40 -2.16
CA ASP A 20 5.27 -21.11 -0.90
C ASP A 20 6.51 -21.84 -0.33
N MET A 21 7.53 -21.04 0.01
CA MET A 21 8.60 -21.45 0.94
C MET A 21 8.25 -21.18 2.41
N LEU A 22 6.96 -21.02 2.74
CA LEU A 22 6.54 -20.95 4.13
C LEU A 22 6.52 -22.36 4.71
N THR A 23 7.02 -22.53 5.93
CA THR A 23 6.76 -23.75 6.71
C THR A 23 5.26 -23.86 7.00
N ASP A 24 4.79 -25.06 7.35
CA ASP A 24 3.38 -25.25 7.72
C ASP A 24 2.98 -24.31 8.87
N ASP A 25 3.87 -24.13 9.85
CA ASP A 25 3.70 -23.16 10.96
C ASP A 25 3.58 -21.71 10.45
N GLU A 26 4.41 -21.30 9.47
CA GLU A 26 4.34 -19.95 8.90
C GLU A 26 3.05 -19.72 8.10
N LYS A 27 2.52 -20.77 7.44
CA LYS A 27 1.22 -20.70 6.75
C LYS A 27 0.07 -20.58 7.73
N GLU A 28 0.09 -21.37 8.81
CA GLU A 28 -0.90 -21.31 9.88
C GLU A 28 -0.90 -19.93 10.54
N LEU A 29 0.28 -19.37 10.83
CA LEU A 29 0.41 -18.01 11.35
C LEU A 29 -0.17 -16.97 10.40
N ARG A 30 0.10 -17.08 9.10
CA ARG A 30 -0.45 -16.14 8.11
C ARG A 30 -1.97 -16.24 8.04
N GLU A 31 -2.52 -17.44 8.03
CA GLU A 31 -3.96 -17.66 8.01
C GLU A 31 -4.61 -17.12 9.29
N TYR A 32 -3.96 -17.31 10.44
CA TYR A 32 -4.37 -16.72 11.71
C TYR A 32 -4.34 -15.19 11.68
N GLU A 33 -3.25 -14.57 11.21
CA GLU A 33 -3.13 -13.12 11.09
C GLU A 33 -4.18 -12.53 10.13
N GLU A 34 -4.49 -13.24 9.05
CA GLU A 34 -5.50 -12.83 8.08
C GLU A 34 -6.92 -12.99 8.65
N TYR A 35 -7.18 -14.07 9.38
CA TYR A 35 -8.46 -14.32 10.06
C TYR A 35 -8.72 -13.34 11.22
N TYR A 36 -7.69 -12.99 11.99
CA TYR A 36 -7.78 -12.03 13.11
C TYR A 36 -7.38 -10.61 12.71
N ARG A 37 -7.39 -10.28 11.41
CA ARG A 37 -7.11 -8.91 10.97
C ARG A 37 -8.19 -7.98 11.57
N PRO A 38 -7.80 -6.96 12.37
CA PRO A 38 -8.77 -6.06 12.96
C PRO A 38 -9.55 -5.36 11.85
N GLN A 39 -10.86 -5.63 11.83
CA GLN A 39 -11.80 -4.94 10.97
C GLN A 39 -11.98 -3.53 11.52
N SER A 40 -11.91 -2.51 10.65
CA SER A 40 -12.29 -1.17 11.09
C SER A 40 -13.76 -1.22 11.53
N GLY A 41 -14.08 -0.51 12.61
CA GLY A 41 -15.48 -0.31 13.02
C GLY A 41 -16.27 0.55 12.03
N VAL A 42 -15.59 1.14 11.04
CA VAL A 42 -16.17 1.98 9.99
C VAL A 42 -16.30 1.16 8.70
N ALA A 43 -17.49 1.16 8.12
CA ALA A 43 -17.75 0.47 6.87
C ALA A 43 -16.93 1.07 5.71
N ASP A 44 -16.41 0.21 4.82
CA ASP A 44 -15.72 0.68 3.62
C ASP A 44 -16.66 1.56 2.76
N GLY A 45 -16.06 2.54 2.09
CA GLY A 45 -16.77 3.47 1.20
C GLY A 45 -17.51 4.60 1.92
N THR A 46 -17.31 4.79 3.23
CA THR A 46 -17.98 5.87 3.98
C THR A 46 -17.05 6.99 4.42
N TYR A 47 -15.97 6.64 5.10
CA TYR A 47 -15.05 7.62 5.68
C TYR A 47 -13.71 6.95 5.87
N ALA A 48 -12.62 7.66 5.58
CA ALA A 48 -11.30 7.24 5.99
C ALA A 48 -10.39 8.45 6.17
N GLU A 49 -9.50 8.38 7.16
CA GLU A 49 -8.49 9.40 7.46
C GLU A 49 -7.10 8.78 7.61
N PHE A 50 -6.12 9.46 7.03
CA PHE A 50 -4.72 9.07 7.10
C PHE A 50 -3.87 10.29 7.44
N VAL A 51 -3.12 10.20 8.54
CA VAL A 51 -2.27 11.28 9.02
C VAL A 51 -0.86 11.10 8.47
N VAL A 52 -0.41 12.07 7.68
CA VAL A 52 0.90 12.04 7.03
C VAL A 52 2.00 12.26 8.07
N SER A 53 2.89 11.28 8.20
CA SER A 53 4.09 11.37 9.05
C SER A 53 5.32 11.82 8.27
N ASP A 54 5.50 11.39 7.02
CA ASP A 54 6.59 11.87 6.18
C ASP A 54 6.25 11.81 4.69
N VAL A 55 7.03 12.52 3.88
CA VAL A 55 6.80 12.66 2.45
C VAL A 55 8.11 12.50 1.68
N PHE A 56 8.10 11.57 0.74
CA PHE A 56 9.21 11.23 -0.13
C PHE A 56 8.87 11.52 -1.59
N THR A 57 9.91 11.80 -2.38
CA THR A 57 9.80 11.87 -3.84
C THR A 57 10.58 10.70 -4.41
N ILE A 58 9.91 9.88 -5.20
CA ILE A 58 10.54 8.78 -5.91
C ILE A 58 10.72 9.23 -7.36
N SER A 59 11.98 9.43 -7.76
CA SER A 59 12.34 9.89 -9.10
C SER A 59 11.64 9.07 -10.19
N GLY A 60 10.86 9.76 -11.04
CA GLY A 60 10.12 9.15 -12.15
C GLY A 60 8.90 8.31 -11.77
N ARG A 61 8.53 8.24 -10.47
CA ARG A 61 7.34 7.48 -10.00
C ARG A 61 6.30 8.35 -9.30
N GLY A 62 6.70 9.46 -8.67
CA GLY A 62 5.78 10.40 -8.04
C GLY A 62 6.11 10.65 -6.56
N THR A 63 5.11 11.15 -5.82
CA THR A 63 5.20 11.42 -4.39
C THR A 63 4.60 10.29 -3.58
N VAL A 64 5.38 9.81 -2.60
CA VAL A 64 4.96 8.80 -1.63
C VAL A 64 4.85 9.47 -0.27
N VAL A 65 3.74 9.26 0.42
CA VAL A 65 3.59 9.62 1.82
C VAL A 65 3.60 8.38 2.70
N VAL A 66 4.12 8.51 3.91
CA VAL A 66 4.00 7.49 4.95
C VAL A 66 3.26 8.07 6.14
N GLY A 67 2.51 7.23 6.84
CA GLY A 67 1.63 7.69 7.90
C GLY A 67 0.79 6.55 8.46
N THR A 68 -0.21 6.94 9.24
CA THR A 68 -1.10 6.00 9.94
C THR A 68 -2.54 6.25 9.53
N VAL A 69 -3.28 5.19 9.23
CA VAL A 69 -4.73 5.26 9.05
C VAL A 69 -5.35 5.46 10.42
N THR A 70 -5.96 6.62 10.65
CA THR A 70 -6.60 6.98 11.93
C THR A 70 -8.08 6.64 11.97
N GLY A 71 -8.69 6.31 10.83
CA GLY A 71 -10.05 5.81 10.76
C GLY A 71 -10.39 5.26 9.38
N GLY A 72 -11.29 4.30 9.31
CA GLY A 72 -11.83 3.78 8.06
C GLY A 72 -10.91 2.82 7.31
N VAL A 73 -11.16 2.74 5.99
CA VAL A 73 -10.44 1.87 5.05
C VAL A 73 -10.10 2.66 3.79
N PHE A 74 -8.84 2.59 3.39
CA PHE A 74 -8.36 3.09 2.09
C PHE A 74 -8.07 1.91 1.16
N ASN A 75 -8.45 2.09 -0.10
CA ASN A 75 -8.18 1.16 -1.20
C ASN A 75 -7.32 1.85 -2.27
N VAL A 76 -6.55 1.06 -3.01
CA VAL A 76 -5.95 1.53 -4.26
C VAL A 76 -7.07 1.95 -5.23
N GLY A 77 -6.92 3.11 -5.86
CA GLY A 77 -7.91 3.73 -6.74
C GLY A 77 -8.86 4.70 -6.03
N ASP A 78 -8.82 4.78 -4.69
CA ASP A 78 -9.66 5.75 -3.97
C ASP A 78 -9.29 7.19 -4.36
N ARG A 79 -10.32 7.98 -4.65
CA ARG A 79 -10.25 9.44 -4.77
C ARG A 79 -10.16 10.04 -3.37
N VAL A 80 -9.19 10.92 -3.17
CA VAL A 80 -8.90 11.50 -1.85
C VAL A 80 -8.62 12.98 -1.95
N ILE A 81 -8.82 13.68 -0.83
CA ILE A 81 -8.35 15.05 -0.64
C ILE A 81 -7.21 15.07 0.35
N ILE A 82 -6.20 15.88 0.08
CA ILE A 82 -5.16 16.26 1.03
C ILE A 82 -5.63 17.56 1.69
N ASP A 83 -6.01 17.49 2.96
CA ASP A 83 -6.36 18.62 3.81
C ASP A 83 -5.09 19.18 4.48
N ARG A 84 -4.74 20.41 4.11
CA ARG A 84 -3.51 21.13 4.54
C ARG A 84 -3.85 22.27 5.50
N GLY A 85 -5.02 22.22 6.11
CA GLY A 85 -5.57 23.29 6.95
C GLY A 85 -5.70 24.61 6.19
N HIS A 86 -5.01 25.65 6.64
CA HIS A 86 -5.08 27.00 6.07
C HIS A 86 -4.60 27.09 4.61
N SER A 87 -3.83 26.11 4.13
CA SER A 87 -3.33 26.07 2.74
C SER A 87 -4.34 25.46 1.75
N GLY A 88 -5.55 25.13 2.21
CA GLY A 88 -6.61 24.53 1.41
C GLY A 88 -6.35 23.08 1.02
N THR A 89 -7.20 22.55 0.15
CA THR A 89 -7.20 21.12 -0.22
C THR A 89 -6.58 20.86 -1.58
N VAL A 90 -6.06 19.65 -1.79
CA VAL A 90 -5.63 19.14 -3.09
C VAL A 90 -6.30 17.80 -3.35
N GLU A 91 -6.99 17.66 -4.47
CA GLU A 91 -7.57 16.38 -4.88
C GLU A 91 -6.51 15.50 -5.55
N THR A 92 -6.57 14.21 -5.28
CA THR A 92 -5.68 13.21 -5.87
C THR A 92 -6.32 11.82 -5.82
N GLU A 93 -5.58 10.81 -6.23
CA GLU A 93 -5.97 9.40 -6.27
C GLU A 93 -4.82 8.56 -5.70
N ILE A 94 -5.15 7.56 -4.88
CA ILE A 94 -4.17 6.61 -4.37
C ILE A 94 -3.87 5.58 -5.47
N VAL A 95 -2.65 5.57 -6.01
CA VAL A 95 -2.27 4.63 -7.09
C VAL A 95 -1.51 3.41 -6.58
N GLY A 96 -1.13 3.40 -5.31
CA GLY A 96 -0.47 2.25 -4.68
C GLY A 96 -0.45 2.40 -3.18
N ILE A 97 -0.58 1.25 -2.49
CA ILE A 97 -0.51 1.14 -1.03
C ILE A 97 0.54 0.09 -0.68
N GLU A 98 1.39 0.41 0.28
CA GLU A 98 2.40 -0.51 0.80
C GLU A 98 2.39 -0.53 2.33
N GLN A 99 2.42 -1.72 2.92
CA GLN A 99 2.58 -1.92 4.36
C GLN A 99 3.74 -2.90 4.59
N PHE A 100 4.79 -2.42 5.26
CA PHE A 100 5.95 -3.25 5.65
C PHE A 100 6.55 -4.05 4.47
N LEU A 101 6.94 -3.36 3.38
CA LEU A 101 7.50 -3.95 2.15
C LEU A 101 6.53 -4.87 1.37
N LYS A 102 5.26 -4.91 1.74
CA LYS A 102 4.22 -5.67 1.03
C LYS A 102 3.28 -4.70 0.32
N VAL A 103 3.05 -4.94 -0.97
CA VAL A 103 2.02 -4.24 -1.73
C VAL A 103 0.66 -4.73 -1.24
N CYS A 104 -0.24 -3.78 -0.97
CA CYS A 104 -1.58 -4.06 -0.48
C CYS A 104 -2.62 -3.43 -1.41
N ASN A 105 -3.78 -4.08 -1.54
CA ASN A 105 -4.93 -3.48 -2.22
C ASN A 105 -5.68 -2.52 -1.30
N SER A 106 -5.61 -2.74 0.01
CA SER A 106 -6.29 -1.94 1.02
C SER A 106 -5.57 -1.95 2.36
N VAL A 107 -5.81 -0.91 3.16
CA VAL A 107 -5.38 -0.81 4.56
C VAL A 107 -6.50 -0.21 5.41
N SER A 108 -6.60 -0.68 6.65
CA SER A 108 -7.61 -0.27 7.61
C SER A 108 -6.99 0.54 8.75
N GLU A 109 -7.86 1.17 9.53
CA GLU A 109 -7.56 1.85 10.78
C GLU A 109 -6.49 1.14 11.64
N GLY A 110 -5.54 1.92 12.15
CA GLY A 110 -4.37 1.47 12.90
C GLY A 110 -3.18 1.04 12.03
N ALA A 111 -3.35 0.88 10.72
CA ALA A 111 -2.24 0.50 9.84
C ALA A 111 -1.26 1.66 9.61
N ASN A 112 0.03 1.38 9.78
CA ASN A 112 1.09 2.21 9.22
C ASN A 112 1.32 1.81 7.77
N ALA A 113 1.15 2.75 6.84
CA ALA A 113 1.21 2.48 5.42
C ALA A 113 1.91 3.61 4.65
N GLY A 114 2.39 3.27 3.45
CA GLY A 114 2.84 4.19 2.43
C GLY A 114 1.80 4.32 1.32
N PHE A 115 1.40 5.54 0.95
CA PHE A 115 0.52 5.82 -0.19
C PHE A 115 1.32 6.50 -1.30
N MET A 116 1.24 5.94 -2.51
CA MET A 116 1.67 6.63 -3.73
C MET A 116 0.49 7.46 -4.25
N LEU A 117 0.72 8.76 -4.44
CA LEU A 117 -0.31 9.71 -4.86
C LEU A 117 -0.10 10.14 -6.30
N LYS A 118 -1.20 10.21 -7.05
CA LYS A 118 -1.22 10.63 -8.45
C LYS A 118 -1.12 12.15 -8.58
N ASP A 119 -0.22 12.62 -9.45
CA ASP A 119 -0.11 14.03 -9.84
C ASP A 119 0.07 15.02 -8.65
N VAL A 120 0.64 14.55 -7.55
CA VAL A 120 0.99 15.39 -6.37
C VAL A 120 2.49 15.64 -6.35
N GLU A 121 2.88 16.91 -6.26
CA GLU A 121 4.28 17.29 -6.01
C GLU A 121 4.61 17.34 -4.51
N ARG A 122 5.88 17.14 -4.17
CA ARG A 122 6.39 17.21 -2.79
C ARG A 122 6.05 18.48 -2.02
N LYS A 123 5.88 19.61 -2.71
CA LYS A 123 5.54 20.92 -2.11
C LYS A 123 4.05 21.06 -1.78
N GLN A 124 3.22 20.18 -2.35
CA GLN A 124 1.77 20.21 -2.18
C GLN A 124 1.30 19.39 -0.98
N ILE A 125 2.19 18.66 -0.30
CA ILE A 125 1.88 17.81 0.84
C ILE A 125 3.05 17.78 1.83
N SER A 126 2.71 17.76 3.12
CA SER A 126 3.66 17.90 4.23
C SER A 126 3.27 17.02 5.41
N ARG A 127 4.19 16.89 6.37
CA ARG A 127 3.94 16.20 7.63
C ARG A 127 2.77 16.89 8.36
N ASN A 128 1.91 16.07 8.96
CA ASN A 128 0.66 16.43 9.64
C ASN A 128 -0.51 16.85 8.74
N ASP A 129 -0.34 16.87 7.41
CA ASP A 129 -1.49 16.95 6.52
C ASP A 129 -2.34 15.68 6.67
N ILE A 130 -3.65 15.81 6.43
CA ILE A 130 -4.62 14.72 6.57
C ILE A 130 -5.13 14.35 5.19
N ILE A 131 -5.02 13.07 4.82
CA ILE A 131 -5.66 12.54 3.62
C ILE A 131 -7.03 11.99 4.01
N LYS A 132 -8.08 12.46 3.32
CA LYS A 132 -9.47 12.07 3.56
C LYS A 132 -10.04 11.41 2.31
N LYS A 133 -10.74 10.28 2.48
CA LYS A 133 -11.47 9.62 1.39
C LYS A 133 -12.63 10.51 0.92
N GLN A 134 -12.77 10.69 -0.39
CA GLN A 134 -13.94 11.33 -0.97
C GLN A 134 -15.07 10.28 -1.04
N VAL A 135 -16.23 10.64 -0.48
CA VAL A 135 -17.45 9.82 -0.46
C VAL A 135 -18.45 10.28 -1.51
#